data_AF-A0A7C3UXI6-F1
#
_entry.id   AF-A0A7C3UXI6-F1
#
_cell.length_a   1.000
_cell.length_b   1.000
_cell.length_c   1.000
_cell.angle_alpha   90.00
_cell.angle_beta   90.00
_cell.angle_gamma   90.00
#
_symmetry.space_group_name_H-M   'P 1'
#
loop_
_entity.id
_entity.type
_entity.pdbx_description
1 polymer ?
#
loop_
_entity_poly.entity_id
_entity_poly.type
_entity_poly.pdbx_seq_one_letter_code
_entity_poly.pdbx_strand_id
1 'polypeptide(L)'
;MSAEEQLLERLERIEAKLDRVTAFEEQWRQAGDAWENLRDLGRDLSLLMPPSVRLLTEELAEVETGFQLEDIFCLLKRLLLSFRHIAWSLEQLENLIDWWQDMEPLLKILVPHIIDKLDDLEQKGIFRVNQAILHMYAKLASAYSPEDIEAIGDGFVRMHGMVKKFADPIVIQSLEAVVGMYAKLAAVYKPEDIEAIGDGFVRMHGIVKKFADPRVIEFLDRLTDLPVQVDLKAARPVGPFGMPFRLLSKECKEGMGVALELTRALGRLKSGNNGAAAQEKENV
;
A
#
# COMPACT_ATOMS: atom_id res chain seq x y z
N MET A 1 -30.84 67.95 -19.49
CA MET A 1 -32.09 67.52 -18.86
C MET A 1 -31.99 67.77 -17.37
N SER A 2 -32.97 68.45 -16.79
CA SER A 2 -33.04 68.77 -15.35
C SER A 2 -33.40 67.52 -14.53
N ALA A 3 -33.02 67.47 -13.26
CA ALA A 3 -33.34 66.34 -12.36
C ALA A 3 -34.86 66.08 -12.25
N GLU A 4 -35.68 67.10 -12.48
CA GLU A 4 -37.14 67.02 -12.51
C GLU A 4 -37.65 66.27 -13.74
N GLU A 5 -37.01 66.42 -14.90
CA GLU A 5 -37.37 65.69 -16.13
C GLU A 5 -37.09 64.19 -15.98
N GLN A 6 -36.00 63.83 -15.29
CA GLN A 6 -35.68 62.41 -15.01
C GLN A 6 -36.63 61.78 -14.00
N LEU A 7 -37.19 62.57 -13.07
CA LEU A 7 -38.19 62.09 -12.10
C LEU A 7 -39.55 61.86 -12.78
N LEU A 8 -39.96 62.77 -13.67
CA LEU A 8 -41.19 62.64 -14.46
C LEU A 8 -41.13 61.42 -15.39
N GLU A 9 -40.01 61.23 -16.09
CA GLU A 9 -39.81 60.07 -16.97
C GLU A 9 -39.85 58.74 -16.19
N ARG A 10 -39.33 58.72 -14.96
CA ARG A 10 -39.42 57.53 -14.09
C ARG A 10 -40.84 57.26 -13.61
N LEU A 11 -41.62 58.30 -13.32
CA LEU A 11 -43.03 58.19 -12.92
C LEU A 11 -43.89 57.65 -14.06
N GLU A 12 -43.76 58.20 -15.26
CA GLU A 12 -44.46 57.70 -16.46
C GLU A 12 -44.11 56.24 -16.74
N ARG A 13 -42.83 55.86 -16.55
CA ARG A 13 -42.41 54.46 -16.71
C ARG A 13 -42.97 53.52 -15.65
N ILE A 14 -43.28 54.01 -14.46
CA ILE A 14 -43.93 53.24 -13.39
C ILE A 14 -45.43 53.11 -13.67
N GLU A 15 -46.07 54.18 -14.13
CA GLU A 15 -47.48 54.20 -14.52
C GLU A 15 -47.75 53.24 -15.70
N ALA A 16 -46.92 53.30 -16.75
CA ALA A 16 -47.00 52.35 -17.86
C ALA A 16 -46.76 50.88 -17.46
N LYS A 17 -45.99 50.65 -16.38
CA LYS A 17 -45.82 49.30 -15.82
C LYS A 17 -47.03 48.86 -15.01
N LEU A 18 -47.68 49.78 -14.28
CA LEU A 18 -48.91 49.51 -13.56
C LEU A 18 -50.05 49.17 -14.53
N ASP A 19 -50.21 49.93 -15.60
CA ASP A 19 -51.20 49.65 -16.66
C ASP A 19 -51.02 48.27 -17.31
N ARG A 20 -49.77 47.85 -17.47
CA ARG A 20 -49.44 46.52 -18.02
C ARG A 20 -49.75 45.40 -17.03
N VAL A 21 -49.70 45.66 -15.73
CA VAL A 21 -50.04 44.71 -14.67
C VAL A 21 -51.56 44.62 -14.48
N THR A 22 -52.30 45.73 -14.55
CA THR A 22 -53.77 45.71 -14.53
C THR A 22 -54.36 45.04 -15.77
N ALA A 23 -53.79 45.26 -16.96
CA ALA A 23 -54.20 44.53 -18.16
C ALA A 23 -53.95 43.01 -18.05
N PHE A 24 -52.86 42.60 -17.37
CA PHE A 24 -52.56 41.21 -17.08
C PHE A 24 -53.57 40.60 -16.08
N GLU A 25 -54.00 41.38 -15.07
CA GLU A 25 -55.04 40.99 -14.11
C GLU A 25 -56.39 40.73 -14.79
N GLU A 26 -56.75 41.56 -15.77
CA GLU A 26 -57.99 41.43 -16.54
C GLU A 26 -57.99 40.20 -17.46
N GLN A 27 -56.84 39.85 -18.03
CA GLN A 27 -56.63 38.60 -18.78
C GLN A 27 -56.76 37.36 -17.88
N TRP A 28 -56.31 37.45 -16.63
CA TRP A 28 -56.48 36.38 -15.62
C TRP A 28 -57.91 36.25 -15.12
N ARG A 29 -58.72 37.31 -15.19
CA ARG A 29 -60.15 37.25 -14.84
C ARG A 29 -60.96 36.37 -15.80
N GLN A 30 -60.60 36.34 -17.09
CA GLN A 30 -61.18 35.39 -18.07
C GLN A 30 -60.75 33.94 -17.83
N ALA A 31 -59.55 33.72 -17.28
CA ALA A 31 -59.15 32.40 -16.77
C ALA A 31 -59.94 32.02 -15.49
N GLY A 32 -60.50 33.01 -14.78
CA GLY A 32 -61.50 32.86 -13.72
C GLY A 32 -62.78 32.19 -14.22
N ASP A 33 -63.29 32.57 -15.40
CA ASP A 33 -64.51 31.99 -15.99
C ASP A 33 -64.34 30.52 -16.39
N ALA A 34 -63.10 30.07 -16.63
CA ALA A 34 -62.79 28.66 -16.85
C ALA A 34 -63.12 27.78 -15.61
N TRP A 35 -63.10 28.36 -14.40
CA TRP A 35 -63.51 27.65 -13.18
C TRP A 35 -65.02 27.41 -13.10
N GLU A 36 -65.83 28.29 -13.68
CA GLU A 36 -67.28 28.15 -13.72
C GLU A 36 -67.68 27.07 -14.75
N ASN A 37 -67.03 27.07 -15.91
CA ASN A 37 -67.19 26.01 -16.91
C ASN A 37 -66.71 24.62 -16.42
N LEU A 38 -65.66 24.56 -15.60
CA LEU A 38 -65.21 23.30 -14.97
C LEU A 38 -66.24 22.76 -13.96
N ARG A 39 -66.97 23.64 -13.27
CA ARG A 39 -68.02 23.26 -12.31
C ARG A 39 -69.24 22.68 -13.02
N ASP A 40 -69.62 23.26 -14.15
CA ASP A 40 -70.72 22.76 -14.97
C ASP A 40 -70.33 21.46 -15.70
N LEU A 41 -69.10 21.35 -16.19
CA LEU A 41 -68.59 20.12 -16.80
C LEU A 41 -68.50 18.97 -15.78
N GLY A 42 -68.16 19.26 -14.52
CA GLY A 42 -68.23 18.27 -13.42
C GLY A 42 -69.66 17.84 -13.08
N ARG A 43 -70.64 18.75 -13.22
CA ARG A 43 -72.06 18.45 -13.03
C ARG A 43 -72.60 17.57 -14.16
N ASP A 44 -72.22 17.87 -15.40
CA ASP A 44 -72.64 17.12 -16.59
C ASP A 44 -71.96 15.75 -16.67
N LEU A 45 -70.69 15.67 -16.27
CA LEU A 45 -69.96 14.41 -16.18
C LEU A 45 -70.56 13.47 -15.12
N SER A 46 -70.99 14.01 -13.97
CA SER A 46 -71.69 13.25 -12.92
C SER A 46 -72.97 12.59 -13.43
N LEU A 47 -73.69 13.24 -14.35
CA LEU A 47 -74.92 12.74 -14.96
C LEU A 47 -74.68 11.70 -16.07
N LEU A 48 -73.49 11.71 -16.69
CA LEU A 48 -73.15 10.86 -17.84
C LEU A 48 -72.30 9.62 -17.50
N MET A 49 -71.93 9.39 -16.24
CA MET A 49 -71.11 8.25 -15.84
C MET A 49 -71.83 6.90 -16.09
N PRO A 50 -71.35 6.05 -17.01
CA PRO A 50 -71.92 4.72 -17.22
C PRO A 50 -71.63 3.78 -16.04
N PRO A 51 -72.39 2.67 -15.88
CA PRO A 51 -72.18 1.68 -14.81
C PRO A 51 -70.76 1.12 -14.71
N SER A 52 -69.99 1.16 -15.80
CA SER A 52 -68.59 0.71 -15.89
C SER A 52 -67.65 1.45 -14.94
N VAL A 53 -67.95 2.72 -14.60
CA VAL A 53 -67.18 3.48 -13.60
C VAL A 53 -67.45 2.96 -12.19
N ARG A 54 -68.64 2.42 -11.90
CA ARG A 54 -68.95 1.81 -10.59
C ARG A 54 -68.08 0.58 -10.31
N LEU A 55 -67.81 -0.23 -11.34
CA LEU A 55 -66.91 -1.39 -11.25
C LEU A 55 -65.46 -1.00 -10.94
N LEU A 56 -64.96 0.09 -11.53
CA LEU A 56 -63.66 0.66 -11.16
C LEU A 56 -63.69 1.23 -9.74
N THR A 57 -64.83 1.79 -9.30
CA THR A 57 -64.98 2.32 -7.93
C THR A 57 -65.02 1.20 -6.88
N GLU A 58 -65.51 0.02 -7.24
CA GLU A 58 -65.62 -1.15 -6.35
C GLU A 58 -64.24 -1.82 -6.14
N GLU A 59 -63.40 -1.89 -7.18
CA GLU A 59 -61.98 -2.30 -7.02
C GLU A 59 -61.10 -1.21 -6.39
N LEU A 60 -61.37 0.07 -6.64
CA LEU A 60 -60.72 1.16 -5.90
C LEU A 60 -61.24 1.29 -4.45
N ALA A 61 -62.40 0.73 -4.12
CA ALA A 61 -62.95 0.72 -2.75
C ALA A 61 -62.30 -0.33 -1.85
N GLU A 62 -61.59 -1.32 -2.41
CA GLU A 62 -60.69 -2.19 -1.65
C GLU A 62 -59.37 -1.49 -1.25
N VAL A 63 -59.09 -0.29 -1.79
CA VAL A 63 -58.08 0.61 -1.23
C VAL A 63 -58.72 1.37 -0.06
N GLU A 64 -58.70 0.72 1.10
CA GLU A 64 -59.18 1.18 2.41
C GLU A 64 -59.08 2.72 2.61
N THR A 65 -60.25 3.38 2.71
CA THR A 65 -60.48 4.62 3.47
C THR A 65 -59.56 5.82 3.17
N GLY A 66 -59.64 6.42 1.98
CA GLY A 66 -58.91 7.68 1.77
C GLY A 66 -59.15 8.48 0.50
N PHE A 67 -60.19 8.22 -0.28
CA PHE A 67 -60.42 8.93 -1.54
C PHE A 67 -61.68 9.81 -1.47
N GLN A 68 -61.53 11.05 -1.03
CA GLN A 68 -62.61 12.04 -1.02
C GLN A 68 -62.63 12.83 -2.32
N LEU A 69 -63.80 13.36 -2.70
CA LEU A 69 -63.92 14.28 -3.85
C LEU A 69 -63.04 15.53 -3.63
N GLU A 70 -62.84 15.97 -2.39
CA GLU A 70 -61.86 17.00 -2.03
C GLU A 70 -60.42 16.66 -2.46
N ASP A 71 -60.01 15.38 -2.38
CA ASP A 71 -58.67 14.94 -2.76
C ASP A 71 -58.46 15.02 -4.28
N ILE A 72 -59.49 14.70 -5.07
CA ILE A 72 -59.47 14.86 -6.53
C ILE A 72 -59.34 16.34 -6.90
N PHE A 73 -60.09 17.22 -6.24
CA PHE A 73 -59.99 18.67 -6.47
C PHE A 73 -58.63 19.23 -6.00
N CYS A 74 -58.06 18.69 -4.92
CA CYS A 74 -56.73 19.05 -4.45
C CYS A 74 -55.65 18.61 -5.44
N LEU A 75 -55.73 17.38 -5.96
CA LEU A 75 -54.84 16.86 -6.99
C LEU A 75 -54.99 17.64 -8.30
N LEU A 76 -56.21 17.98 -8.72
CA LEU A 76 -56.47 18.80 -9.90
C LEU A 76 -55.89 20.21 -9.75
N LYS A 77 -56.05 20.84 -8.58
CA LYS A 77 -55.40 22.13 -8.27
C LYS A 77 -53.88 22.01 -8.31
N ARG A 78 -53.33 20.94 -7.73
CA ARG A 78 -51.88 20.68 -7.73
C ARG A 78 -51.36 20.41 -9.13
N LEU A 79 -52.15 19.75 -9.98
CA LEU A 79 -51.87 19.52 -11.39
C LEU A 79 -51.90 20.85 -12.17
N LEU A 80 -52.92 21.69 -11.98
CA LEU A 80 -53.02 23.04 -12.55
C LEU A 80 -51.85 23.96 -12.13
N LEU A 81 -51.43 23.91 -10.87
CA LEU A 81 -50.21 24.57 -10.40
C LEU A 81 -48.92 23.93 -10.95
N SER A 82 -48.95 22.61 -11.22
CA SER A 82 -47.86 21.88 -11.84
C SER A 82 -47.75 22.14 -13.34
N PHE A 83 -48.82 22.55 -14.02
CA PHE A 83 -48.75 22.96 -15.44
C PHE A 83 -47.75 24.10 -15.64
N ARG A 84 -47.58 25.00 -14.65
CA ARG A 84 -46.52 26.02 -14.68
C ARG A 84 -45.12 25.41 -14.65
N HIS A 85 -44.92 24.33 -13.88
CA HIS A 85 -43.64 23.62 -13.81
C HIS A 85 -43.40 22.77 -15.06
N ILE A 86 -44.45 22.20 -15.65
CA ILE A 86 -44.39 21.46 -16.91
C ILE A 86 -44.09 22.40 -18.07
N ALA A 87 -44.77 23.55 -18.15
CA ALA A 87 -44.49 24.58 -19.14
C ALA A 87 -43.04 25.07 -19.04
N TRP A 88 -42.58 25.37 -17.82
CA TRP A 88 -41.18 25.70 -17.58
C TRP A 88 -40.22 24.57 -18.00
N SER A 89 -40.56 23.30 -17.74
CA SER A 89 -39.71 22.17 -18.18
C SER A 89 -39.70 22.00 -19.70
N LEU A 90 -40.80 22.32 -20.39
CA LEU A 90 -40.88 22.29 -21.86
C LEU A 90 -40.03 23.41 -22.46
N GLU A 91 -40.04 24.61 -21.87
CA GLU A 91 -39.12 25.69 -22.23
C GLU A 91 -37.66 25.30 -21.97
N GLN A 92 -37.37 24.58 -20.88
CA GLN A 92 -36.02 24.05 -20.65
C GLN A 92 -35.62 22.97 -21.66
N LEU A 93 -36.56 22.15 -22.13
CA LEU A 93 -36.30 21.18 -23.19
C LEU A 93 -36.04 21.86 -24.54
N GLU A 94 -36.71 22.98 -24.83
CA GLU A 94 -36.41 23.83 -25.99
C GLU A 94 -34.98 24.38 -25.91
N ASN A 95 -34.59 24.92 -24.76
CA ASN A 95 -33.20 25.35 -24.51
C ASN A 95 -32.20 24.18 -24.58
N LEU A 96 -32.61 22.95 -24.24
CA LEU A 96 -31.76 21.75 -24.32
C LEU A 96 -31.56 21.30 -25.77
N ILE A 97 -32.56 21.51 -26.64
CA ILE A 97 -32.45 21.28 -28.08
C ILE A 97 -31.47 22.27 -28.69
N ASP A 98 -31.54 23.55 -28.32
CA ASP A 98 -30.59 24.56 -28.78
C ASP A 98 -29.16 24.23 -28.30
N TRP A 99 -29.00 23.87 -27.02
CA TRP A 99 -27.73 23.39 -26.49
C TRP A 99 -27.21 22.12 -27.20
N TRP A 100 -28.11 21.21 -27.58
CA TRP A 100 -27.75 20.01 -28.34
C TRP A 100 -27.27 20.36 -29.76
N GLN A 101 -27.95 21.29 -30.43
CA GLN A 101 -27.54 21.79 -31.74
C GLN A 101 -26.17 22.49 -31.68
N ASP A 102 -25.87 23.20 -30.59
CA ASP A 102 -24.56 23.83 -30.37
C ASP A 102 -23.47 22.79 -30.06
N MET A 103 -23.81 21.71 -29.36
CA MET A 103 -22.88 20.63 -29.00
C MET A 103 -22.63 19.64 -30.14
N GLU A 104 -23.58 19.42 -31.04
CA GLU A 104 -23.47 18.44 -32.14
C GLU A 104 -22.21 18.65 -33.02
N PRO A 105 -21.86 19.87 -33.46
CA PRO A 105 -20.63 20.12 -34.21
C PRO A 105 -19.37 19.82 -33.40
N LEU A 106 -19.37 20.17 -32.10
CA LEU A 106 -18.25 19.91 -31.21
C LEU A 106 -18.05 18.41 -31.00
N LEU A 107 -19.14 17.66 -30.80
CA LEU A 107 -19.09 16.20 -30.70
C LEU A 107 -18.60 15.55 -32.00
N LYS A 108 -19.03 16.04 -33.18
CA LYS A 108 -18.54 15.54 -34.48
C LYS A 108 -17.03 15.72 -34.67
N ILE A 109 -16.43 16.73 -34.02
CA ILE A 109 -14.98 16.97 -34.05
C ILE A 109 -14.26 16.19 -32.93
N LEU A 110 -14.86 16.14 -31.74
CA LEU A 110 -14.26 15.57 -30.54
C LEU A 110 -14.30 14.04 -30.53
N VAL A 111 -15.39 13.43 -30.99
CA VAL A 111 -15.57 11.97 -31.02
C VAL A 111 -14.46 11.29 -31.82
N PRO A 112 -14.12 11.73 -33.06
CA PRO A 112 -12.98 11.16 -33.79
C PRO A 112 -11.66 11.29 -33.02
N HIS A 113 -11.40 12.43 -32.37
CA HIS A 113 -10.15 12.62 -31.63
C HIS A 113 -10.05 11.73 -30.38
N ILE A 114 -11.18 11.48 -29.71
CA ILE A 114 -11.27 10.52 -28.61
C ILE A 114 -11.05 9.10 -29.15
N ILE A 115 -11.68 8.74 -30.26
CA ILE A 115 -11.52 7.42 -30.89
C ILE A 115 -10.06 7.21 -31.29
N ASP A 116 -9.41 8.17 -31.96
CA ASP A 116 -8.00 8.09 -32.35
C ASP A 116 -7.08 7.95 -31.13
N LYS A 117 -7.38 8.67 -30.04
CA LYS A 117 -6.63 8.53 -28.79
C LYS A 117 -6.84 7.17 -28.13
N LEU A 118 -8.06 6.67 -28.11
CA LEU A 118 -8.36 5.34 -27.58
C LEU A 118 -7.71 4.25 -28.45
N ASP A 119 -7.72 4.39 -29.77
CA ASP A 119 -7.09 3.45 -30.70
C ASP A 119 -5.56 3.48 -30.57
N ASP A 120 -4.94 4.65 -30.39
CA ASP A 120 -3.51 4.78 -30.09
C ASP A 120 -3.13 4.10 -28.76
N LEU A 121 -3.97 4.25 -27.73
CA LEU A 121 -3.80 3.54 -26.45
C LEU A 121 -3.99 2.02 -26.61
N GLU A 122 -4.91 1.59 -27.46
CA GLU A 122 -5.16 0.18 -27.75
C GLU A 122 -4.00 -0.45 -28.54
N GLN A 123 -3.52 0.20 -29.61
CA GLN A 123 -2.37 -0.23 -30.41
C GLN A 123 -1.08 -0.31 -29.59
N LYS A 124 -0.88 0.66 -28.68
CA LYS A 124 0.23 0.62 -27.71
C LYS A 124 0.06 -0.45 -26.64
N GLY A 125 -1.07 -1.18 -26.64
CA GLY A 125 -1.35 -2.27 -25.73
C GLY A 125 -1.66 -1.82 -24.30
N ILE A 126 -1.91 -0.53 -24.08
CA ILE A 126 -2.10 0.05 -22.74
C ILE A 126 -3.36 -0.53 -22.08
N PHE A 127 -4.44 -0.74 -22.84
CA PHE A 127 -5.64 -1.39 -22.31
C PHE A 127 -5.38 -2.85 -21.90
N ARG A 128 -4.59 -3.60 -22.68
CA ARG A 128 -4.20 -4.96 -22.34
C ARG A 128 -3.35 -5.02 -21.07
N VAL A 129 -2.39 -4.11 -20.93
CA VAL A 129 -1.54 -4.00 -19.72
C VAL A 129 -2.39 -3.62 -18.51
N ASN A 130 -3.28 -2.63 -18.63
CA ASN A 130 -4.17 -2.24 -17.54
C ASN A 130 -5.14 -3.36 -17.15
N GLN A 131 -5.70 -4.10 -18.11
CA GLN A 131 -6.53 -5.27 -17.81
C GLN A 131 -5.72 -6.37 -17.11
N ALA A 132 -4.48 -6.63 -17.53
CA ALA A 132 -3.62 -7.61 -16.88
C ALA A 132 -3.26 -7.20 -15.44
N ILE A 133 -2.98 -5.92 -15.22
CA ILE A 133 -2.72 -5.34 -13.89
C ILE A 133 -3.97 -5.44 -13.02
N LEU A 134 -5.15 -5.06 -13.54
CA LEU A 134 -6.41 -5.18 -12.81
C LEU A 134 -6.75 -6.64 -12.49
N HIS A 135 -6.51 -7.57 -13.41
CA HIS A 135 -6.68 -9.00 -13.15
C HIS A 135 -5.70 -9.53 -12.11
N MET A 136 -4.46 -9.05 -12.11
CA MET A 136 -3.47 -9.36 -11.09
C MET A 136 -3.93 -8.83 -9.73
N TYR A 137 -4.42 -7.59 -9.65
CA TYR A 137 -5.00 -7.02 -8.43
C TYR A 137 -6.25 -7.76 -7.97
N ALA A 138 -7.13 -8.18 -8.88
CA ALA A 138 -8.30 -8.97 -8.55
C ALA A 138 -7.92 -10.34 -7.98
N LYS A 139 -6.92 -11.00 -8.58
CA LYS A 139 -6.37 -12.26 -8.06
C LYS A 139 -5.71 -12.06 -6.70
N LEU A 140 -4.93 -10.98 -6.53
CA LEU A 140 -4.33 -10.61 -5.26
C LEU A 140 -5.42 -10.40 -4.20
N ALA A 141 -6.42 -9.56 -4.46
CA ALA A 141 -7.52 -9.29 -3.55
C ALA A 141 -8.39 -10.52 -3.24
N SER A 142 -8.46 -11.51 -4.14
CA SER A 142 -9.19 -12.76 -3.90
C SER A 142 -8.38 -13.81 -3.12
N ALA A 143 -7.05 -13.72 -3.16
CA ALA A 143 -6.14 -14.71 -2.59
C ALA A 143 -5.50 -14.25 -1.27
N TYR A 144 -5.50 -12.95 -1.02
CA TYR A 144 -4.81 -12.31 0.09
C TYR A 144 -5.79 -11.42 0.85
N SER A 145 -5.74 -11.51 2.17
CA SER A 145 -6.53 -10.64 3.04
C SER A 145 -5.98 -9.19 3.03
N PRO A 146 -6.71 -8.21 3.57
CA PRO A 146 -6.18 -6.85 3.74
C PRO A 146 -4.83 -6.82 4.47
N GLU A 147 -4.66 -7.69 5.47
CA GLU A 147 -3.43 -7.84 6.25
C GLU A 147 -2.27 -8.40 5.39
N ASP A 148 -2.57 -9.32 4.48
CA ASP A 148 -1.58 -9.86 3.54
C ASP A 148 -1.11 -8.79 2.53
N ILE A 149 -2.01 -7.92 2.06
CA ILE A 149 -1.65 -6.81 1.16
C ILE A 149 -0.76 -5.79 1.88
N GLU A 150 -1.03 -5.52 3.15
CA GLU A 150 -0.19 -4.64 3.98
C GLU A 150 1.20 -5.25 4.19
N ALA A 151 1.27 -6.55 4.50
CA ALA A 151 2.53 -7.28 4.63
C ALA A 151 3.34 -7.34 3.31
N ILE A 152 2.66 -7.47 2.16
CA ILE A 152 3.29 -7.38 0.84
C ILE A 152 3.81 -5.97 0.57
N GLY A 153 3.05 -4.93 0.93
CA GLY A 153 3.47 -3.53 0.82
C GLY A 153 4.73 -3.24 1.65
N ASP A 154 4.74 -3.69 2.90
CA ASP A 154 5.91 -3.60 3.79
C ASP A 154 7.11 -4.38 3.26
N GLY A 155 6.84 -5.57 2.72
CA GLY A 155 7.84 -6.39 2.04
C GLY A 155 8.45 -5.68 0.83
N PHE A 156 7.63 -4.99 0.04
CA PHE A 156 8.07 -4.22 -1.13
C PHE A 156 8.95 -3.03 -0.74
N VAL A 157 8.56 -2.27 0.28
CA VAL A 157 9.38 -1.16 0.81
C VAL A 157 10.72 -1.67 1.34
N ARG A 158 10.71 -2.80 2.07
CA ARG A 158 11.92 -3.44 2.58
C ARG A 158 12.83 -3.93 1.46
N MET A 159 12.26 -4.57 0.44
CA MET A 159 12.98 -5.01 -0.77
C MET A 159 13.55 -3.83 -1.56
N HIS A 160 12.81 -2.74 -1.72
CA HIS A 160 13.31 -1.53 -2.36
C HIS A 160 14.50 -0.93 -1.58
N GLY A 161 14.42 -0.91 -0.26
CA GLY A 161 15.53 -0.52 0.61
C GLY A 161 16.75 -1.44 0.48
N MET A 162 16.54 -2.75 0.29
CA MET A 162 17.64 -3.70 0.00
C MET A 162 18.24 -3.46 -1.39
N VAL A 163 17.42 -3.29 -2.43
CA VAL A 163 17.88 -2.98 -3.80
C VAL A 163 18.73 -1.70 -3.79
N LYS A 164 18.33 -0.68 -3.04
CA LYS A 164 19.13 0.55 -2.87
C LYS A 164 20.48 0.28 -2.18
N LYS A 165 20.53 -0.63 -1.20
CA LYS A 165 21.77 -1.07 -0.55
C LYS A 165 22.64 -1.91 -1.48
N PHE A 166 22.07 -2.76 -2.33
CA PHE A 166 22.80 -3.52 -3.34
C PHE A 166 23.28 -2.65 -4.50
N ALA A 167 22.65 -1.51 -4.75
CA ALA A 167 23.11 -0.50 -5.69
C ALA A 167 24.23 0.39 -5.13
N ASP A 168 24.58 0.25 -3.84
CA ASP A 168 25.71 0.94 -3.25
C ASP A 168 27.01 0.43 -3.90
N PRO A 169 27.88 1.33 -4.40
CA PRO A 169 29.13 0.94 -5.04
C PRO A 169 30.00 0.02 -4.19
N ILE A 170 30.00 0.19 -2.86
CA ILE A 170 30.76 -0.64 -1.91
C ILE A 170 30.19 -2.06 -1.87
N VAL A 171 28.87 -2.21 -1.93
CA VAL A 171 28.20 -3.52 -1.91
C VAL A 171 28.41 -4.25 -3.23
N ILE A 172 28.29 -3.55 -4.37
CA ILE A 172 28.59 -4.12 -5.69
C ILE A 172 30.04 -4.60 -5.74
N GLN A 173 30.98 -3.75 -5.33
CA GLN A 173 32.41 -4.06 -5.38
C GLN A 173 32.81 -5.20 -4.43
N SER A 174 32.16 -5.30 -3.27
CA SER A 174 32.37 -6.44 -2.35
C SER A 174 31.80 -7.74 -2.92
N LEU A 175 30.64 -7.70 -3.58
CA LEU A 175 30.08 -8.85 -4.29
C LEU A 175 30.99 -9.30 -5.44
N GLU A 176 31.47 -8.37 -6.26
CA GLU A 176 32.42 -8.66 -7.33
C GLU A 176 33.74 -9.24 -6.80
N ALA A 177 34.23 -8.75 -5.66
CA ALA A 177 35.42 -9.28 -5.01
C ALA A 177 35.20 -10.71 -4.50
N VAL A 178 34.05 -11.00 -3.89
CA VAL A 178 33.69 -12.35 -3.43
C VAL A 178 33.53 -13.29 -4.62
N VAL A 179 32.80 -12.88 -5.66
CA VAL A 179 32.63 -13.68 -6.89
C VAL A 179 33.98 -13.90 -7.59
N GLY A 180 34.82 -12.87 -7.67
CA GLY A 180 36.16 -12.96 -8.23
C GLY A 180 37.09 -13.85 -7.42
N MET A 181 36.96 -13.85 -6.09
CA MET A 181 37.64 -14.78 -5.19
C MET A 181 37.18 -16.22 -5.46
N TYR A 182 35.87 -16.47 -5.53
CA TYR A 182 35.31 -17.79 -5.84
C TYR A 182 35.70 -18.28 -7.24
N ALA A 183 35.71 -17.41 -8.25
CA ALA A 183 36.14 -17.76 -9.60
C ALA A 183 37.62 -18.16 -9.63
N LYS A 184 38.48 -17.45 -8.89
CA LYS A 184 39.91 -17.82 -8.73
C LYS A 184 40.08 -19.12 -7.96
N LEU A 185 39.27 -19.36 -6.92
CA LEU A 185 39.29 -20.61 -6.17
C LEU A 185 38.85 -21.78 -7.03
N ALA A 186 37.72 -21.67 -7.74
CA ALA A 186 37.20 -22.71 -8.63
C ALA A 186 38.12 -23.01 -9.83
N ALA A 187 38.96 -22.06 -10.24
CA ALA A 187 39.95 -22.27 -11.29
C ALA A 187 41.20 -23.04 -10.83
N VAL A 188 41.47 -23.08 -9.51
CA VAL A 188 42.70 -23.66 -8.94
C VAL A 188 42.41 -24.90 -8.10
N TYR A 189 41.21 -24.96 -7.51
CA TYR A 189 40.80 -25.99 -6.56
C TYR A 189 39.57 -26.73 -7.09
N LYS A 190 39.55 -28.05 -6.92
CA LYS A 190 38.39 -28.86 -7.28
C LYS A 190 37.25 -28.66 -6.27
N PRO A 191 36.00 -29.03 -6.60
CA PRO A 191 34.87 -28.89 -5.69
C PRO A 191 35.12 -29.52 -4.31
N GLU A 192 35.84 -30.65 -4.26
CA GLU A 192 36.19 -31.35 -3.02
C GLU A 192 37.21 -30.56 -2.18
N ASP A 193 38.08 -29.78 -2.82
CA ASP A 193 39.06 -28.93 -2.14
C ASP A 193 38.39 -27.69 -1.53
N ILE A 194 37.34 -27.15 -2.17
CA ILE A 194 36.58 -26.00 -1.65
C ILE A 194 35.78 -26.39 -0.40
N GLU A 195 35.20 -27.59 -0.40
CA GLU A 195 34.50 -28.14 0.76
C GLU A 195 35.46 -28.38 1.94
N ALA A 196 36.64 -28.95 1.67
CA ALA A 196 37.68 -29.11 2.67
C ALA A 196 38.21 -27.77 3.24
N ILE A 197 38.30 -26.73 2.40
CA ILE A 197 38.64 -25.36 2.85
C ILE A 197 37.54 -24.79 3.74
N GLY A 198 36.26 -25.00 3.39
CA GLY A 198 35.11 -24.63 4.22
C GLY A 198 35.17 -25.28 5.61
N ASP A 199 35.40 -26.59 5.66
CA ASP A 199 35.59 -27.34 6.91
C ASP A 199 36.84 -26.89 7.69
N GLY A 200 37.89 -26.51 6.98
CA GLY A 200 39.09 -25.91 7.56
C GLY A 200 38.79 -24.57 8.23
N PHE A 201 37.97 -23.73 7.60
CA PHE A 201 37.58 -22.42 8.13
C PHE A 201 36.71 -22.55 9.39
N VAL A 202 35.74 -23.47 9.41
CA VAL A 202 34.92 -23.75 10.59
C VAL A 202 35.80 -24.27 11.75
N ARG A 203 36.77 -25.15 11.47
CA ARG A 203 37.73 -25.61 12.48
C ARG A 203 38.62 -24.48 13.01
N MET A 204 39.10 -23.60 12.14
CA MET A 204 39.86 -22.41 12.53
C MET A 204 39.04 -21.48 13.44
N HIS A 205 37.76 -21.26 13.13
CA HIS A 205 36.86 -20.50 14.00
C HIS A 205 36.73 -21.14 15.39
N GLY A 206 36.62 -22.48 15.45
CA GLY A 206 36.63 -23.23 16.71
C GLY A 206 37.93 -23.07 17.51
N ILE A 207 39.08 -22.99 16.85
CA ILE A 207 40.38 -22.72 17.48
C ILE A 207 40.41 -21.28 18.01
N VAL A 208 40.01 -20.29 17.21
CA VAL A 208 39.95 -18.88 17.64
C VAL A 208 39.08 -18.71 18.88
N LYS A 209 37.93 -19.41 18.94
CA LYS A 209 37.07 -19.42 20.13
C LYS A 209 37.76 -19.99 21.37
N LYS A 210 38.64 -20.99 21.23
CA LYS A 210 39.44 -21.55 22.33
C LYS A 210 40.52 -20.57 22.81
N PHE A 211 41.11 -19.80 21.91
CA PHE A 211 42.05 -18.72 22.28
C PHE A 211 41.33 -17.54 22.95
N ALA A 212 40.04 -17.34 22.67
CA ALA A 212 39.20 -16.35 23.33
C ALA A 212 38.70 -16.79 24.73
N ASP A 213 39.02 -18.01 25.19
CA ASP A 213 38.72 -18.44 26.55
C ASP A 213 39.52 -17.57 27.55
N PRO A 214 38.87 -16.95 28.55
CA PRO A 214 39.54 -16.08 29.51
C PRO A 214 40.76 -16.72 30.21
N ARG A 215 40.74 -18.04 30.43
CA ARG A 215 41.85 -18.76 31.07
C ARG A 215 43.06 -18.88 30.14
N VAL A 216 42.82 -19.03 28.84
CA VAL A 216 43.90 -19.09 27.82
C VAL A 216 44.52 -17.71 27.64
N ILE A 217 43.69 -16.67 27.59
CA ILE A 217 44.17 -15.28 27.55
C ILE A 217 45.01 -14.98 28.79
N GLU A 218 44.51 -15.27 29.99
CA GLU A 218 45.23 -15.03 31.26
C GLU A 218 46.58 -15.77 31.31
N PHE A 219 46.62 -17.00 30.80
CA PHE A 219 47.87 -17.76 30.70
C PHE A 219 48.86 -17.13 29.71
N LEU A 220 48.38 -16.70 28.54
CA LEU A 220 49.21 -16.04 27.53
C LEU A 220 49.74 -14.69 28.03
N ASP A 221 48.91 -13.88 28.67
CA ASP A 221 49.31 -12.59 29.28
C ASP A 221 50.43 -12.81 30.31
N ARG A 222 50.24 -13.78 31.22
CA ARG A 222 51.27 -14.14 32.22
C ARG A 222 52.56 -14.61 31.57
N LEU A 223 52.50 -15.39 30.49
CA LEU A 223 53.67 -15.83 29.76
C LEU A 223 54.39 -14.67 29.06
N THR A 224 53.65 -13.72 28.48
CA THR A 224 54.21 -12.56 27.79
C THR A 224 54.83 -11.53 28.74
N ASP A 225 54.42 -11.52 30.01
CA ASP A 225 55.01 -10.69 31.06
C ASP A 225 56.31 -11.28 31.64
N LEU A 226 56.59 -12.57 31.47
CA LEU A 226 57.80 -13.22 32.00
C LEU A 226 59.10 -12.53 31.56
N PRO A 227 59.30 -12.17 30.28
CA PRO A 227 60.52 -11.48 29.84
C PRO A 227 60.73 -10.10 30.48
N VAL A 228 59.65 -9.42 30.88
CA VAL A 228 59.71 -8.12 31.56
C VAL A 228 60.12 -8.28 33.02
N GLN A 229 59.73 -9.41 33.64
CA GLN A 229 60.04 -9.73 35.03
C GLN A 229 61.45 -10.34 35.22
N VAL A 230 62.09 -10.77 34.14
CA VAL A 230 63.45 -11.36 34.16
C VAL A 230 64.48 -10.30 33.80
N ASP A 231 65.28 -9.87 34.78
CA ASP A 231 66.46 -9.03 34.51
C ASP A 231 67.60 -9.88 33.92
N LEU A 232 67.63 -9.94 32.59
CA LEU A 232 68.66 -10.65 31.83
C LEU A 232 70.07 -10.08 32.05
N LYS A 233 70.21 -8.83 32.52
CA LYS A 233 71.52 -8.23 32.83
C LYS A 233 72.05 -8.66 34.19
N ALA A 234 71.17 -9.02 35.12
CA ALA A 234 71.53 -9.56 36.43
C ALA A 234 71.74 -11.09 36.42
N ALA A 235 71.45 -11.77 35.30
CA ALA A 235 71.56 -13.22 35.18
C ALA A 235 73.03 -13.69 35.26
N ARG A 236 73.44 -14.21 36.43
CA ARG A 236 74.80 -14.70 36.67
C ARG A 236 75.02 -16.10 36.09
N PRO A 237 76.14 -16.36 35.40
CA PRO A 237 76.47 -17.70 34.94
C PRO A 237 76.48 -18.70 36.10
N VAL A 238 75.90 -19.87 35.87
CA VAL A 238 75.96 -21.00 36.80
C VAL A 238 77.18 -21.86 36.47
N GLY A 239 78.06 -22.07 37.44
CA GLY A 239 79.16 -23.03 37.32
C GLY A 239 78.65 -24.48 37.43
N PRO A 240 79.44 -25.47 36.99
CA PRO A 240 79.05 -26.90 36.97
C PRO A 240 78.65 -27.45 38.34
N PHE A 241 79.19 -26.90 39.43
CA PHE A 241 78.84 -27.29 40.80
C PHE A 241 77.72 -26.46 41.45
N GLY A 242 77.39 -25.28 40.90
CA GLY A 242 76.34 -24.40 41.43
C GLY A 242 74.95 -24.65 40.84
N MET A 243 74.90 -25.30 39.68
CA MET A 243 73.68 -25.60 38.95
C MET A 243 72.71 -26.51 39.74
N PRO A 244 73.15 -27.60 40.39
CA PRO A 244 72.26 -28.45 41.20
C PRO A 244 71.64 -27.70 42.38
N PHE A 245 72.39 -26.81 43.03
CA PHE A 245 71.90 -26.04 44.17
C PHE A 245 70.89 -24.97 43.77
N ARG A 246 71.06 -24.31 42.62
CA ARG A 246 70.07 -23.33 42.11
C ARG A 246 68.77 -23.99 41.65
N LEU A 247 68.83 -25.19 41.07
CA LEU A 247 67.63 -25.97 40.76
C LEU A 247 66.84 -26.38 42.01
N LEU A 248 67.46 -26.39 43.19
CA LEU A 248 66.80 -26.73 44.45
C LEU A 248 66.08 -25.55 45.12
N SER A 249 66.12 -24.34 44.54
CA SER A 249 65.33 -23.21 45.05
C SER A 249 63.83 -23.51 44.96
N LYS A 250 63.03 -22.86 45.79
CA LYS A 250 61.58 -23.09 45.87
C LYS A 250 60.92 -22.77 44.52
N GLU A 251 61.30 -21.66 43.91
CA GLU A 251 60.77 -21.16 42.65
C GLU A 251 61.17 -22.07 41.47
N CYS A 252 62.40 -22.58 41.45
CA CYS A 252 62.84 -23.54 40.44
C CYS A 252 62.11 -24.89 40.57
N LYS A 253 61.88 -25.36 41.79
CA LYS A 253 61.10 -26.58 42.04
C LYS A 253 59.64 -26.43 41.59
N GLU A 254 59.01 -25.30 41.87
CA GLU A 254 57.65 -24.99 41.43
C GLU A 254 57.58 -24.91 39.89
N GLY A 255 58.52 -24.21 39.25
CA GLY A 255 58.61 -24.14 37.79
C GLY A 255 58.85 -25.50 37.12
N MET A 256 59.73 -26.32 37.68
CA MET A 256 59.94 -27.71 37.23
C MET A 256 58.68 -28.56 37.42
N GLY A 257 57.94 -28.38 38.51
CA GLY A 257 56.66 -29.04 38.74
C GLY A 257 55.63 -28.73 37.65
N VAL A 258 55.48 -27.44 37.29
CA VAL A 258 54.61 -27.01 36.19
C VAL A 258 55.09 -27.60 34.86
N ALA A 259 56.39 -27.54 34.57
CA ALA A 259 56.95 -28.11 33.34
C ALA A 259 56.71 -29.62 33.21
N LEU A 260 56.84 -30.37 34.31
CA LEU A 260 56.57 -31.81 34.36
C LEU A 260 55.09 -32.12 34.17
N GLU A 261 54.17 -31.33 34.74
CA GLU A 261 52.73 -31.50 34.53
C GLU A 261 52.31 -31.15 33.09
N LEU A 262 52.88 -30.09 32.49
CA LEU A 262 52.69 -29.79 31.06
C LEU A 262 53.22 -30.95 30.19
N THR A 263 54.40 -31.48 30.52
CA THR A 263 54.98 -32.64 29.82
C THR A 263 54.11 -33.89 29.96
N ARG A 264 53.54 -34.12 31.15
CA ARG A 264 52.62 -35.23 31.42
C ARG A 264 51.30 -35.05 30.64
N ALA A 265 50.77 -33.83 30.57
CA ALA A 265 49.59 -33.51 29.76
C ALA A 265 49.84 -33.77 28.27
N LEU A 266 51.01 -33.39 27.74
CA LEU A 266 51.42 -33.72 26.38
C LEU A 266 51.52 -35.24 26.15
N GLY A 267 52.01 -36.00 27.13
CA GLY A 267 52.03 -37.46 27.09
C GLY A 267 50.62 -38.10 27.09
N ARG A 268 49.65 -37.48 27.77
CA ARG A 268 48.24 -37.91 27.76
C ARG A 268 47.57 -37.68 26.40
N LEU A 269 47.95 -36.64 25.66
CA LEU A 269 47.45 -36.42 24.30
C LEU A 269 47.85 -37.55 23.33
N LYS A 270 49.04 -38.14 23.52
CA LYS A 270 49.50 -39.30 22.73
C LYS A 270 48.71 -40.59 23.04
N SER A 271 48.19 -40.74 24.26
CA SER A 271 47.44 -41.93 24.68
C SER A 271 45.92 -41.80 24.48
N GLY A 272 45.38 -40.57 24.48
CA GLY A 272 43.96 -40.30 24.29
C GLY A 272 43.43 -40.51 22.86
N ASN A 273 44.30 -40.64 21.85
CA ASN A 273 43.87 -40.82 20.45
C ASN A 273 43.43 -42.27 20.11
N ASN A 274 43.60 -43.22 21.04
CA ASN A 274 43.11 -44.61 20.88
C ASN A 274 41.73 -44.86 21.52
N GLY A 275 41.13 -43.87 22.19
CA GLY A 275 39.85 -44.04 22.91
C GLY A 275 38.59 -43.69 22.10
N ALA A 276 38.72 -42.96 20.99
CA ALA A 276 37.56 -42.50 20.21
C ALA A 276 37.08 -43.52 19.15
N ALA A 277 37.86 -44.57 18.86
CA ALA A 277 37.49 -45.61 17.88
C ALA A 277 36.68 -46.78 18.48
N ALA A 278 36.39 -46.77 19.78
CA ALA A 278 35.75 -47.90 20.48
C ALA A 278 34.28 -47.68 20.89
N GLN A 279 33.69 -46.50 20.64
CA GLN A 279 32.30 -46.20 21.01
C GLN A 279 31.30 -46.21 19.84
N GLU A 280 31.72 -46.61 18.64
CA GLU A 280 30.84 -46.69 17.45
C GLU A 280 30.40 -48.13 17.08
N LYS A 281 30.66 -49.12 17.95
CA LYS A 281 30.24 -50.53 17.74
C LYS A 281 29.23 -51.07 18.75
N GLU A 282 28.53 -50.20 19.48
CA GLU A 282 27.47 -50.62 20.42
C GLU A 282 26.22 -49.76 20.26
N ASN A 283 25.83 -49.48 19.01
CA ASN A 283 24.50 -49.01 18.65
C ASN A 283 24.22 -49.27 17.16
N VAL A 284 24.22 -50.56 16.78
CA VAL A 284 23.46 -51.13 15.65
C VAL A 284 22.98 -52.52 16.07
#